data_AF-A0A6N7CR79-F1
#
_entry.id   AF-A0A6N7CR79-F1
#
_cell.length_a   1.000
_cell.length_b   1.000
_cell.length_c   1.000
_cell.angle_alpha   90.00
_cell.angle_beta   90.00
_cell.angle_gamma   90.00
#
_symmetry.space_group_name_H-M   'P 1'
#
loop_
_entity.id
_entity.type
_entity.pdbx_description
1 polymer ?
#
loop_
_entity_poly.entity_id
_entity_poly.type
_entity_poly.pdbx_seq_one_letter_code
_entity_poly.pdbx_strand_id
1 'polypeptide(L)'
;MSQLSFFSAEAMPPAITDLCGLLAATGQVVTSGGRARISIVVDAQWRAEAIAELIGQAGLEVEITRSDEGSPLVRTASVVDLRPLADQWTRGAVKAVPSGWVPSGRQLRVWALASGRGEAEGERFVLGLDPHAPDTHAPLAQALMRAGIAPTLIGTRGSGPGLRISGRRRLGRLVESIGEAPGNVDDRTGWPHV
;
A
#
# COMPACT_ATOMS: atom_id res chain seq x y z
N MET A 1 -0.51 -9.94 -32.40
CA MET A 1 -1.09 -10.70 -31.28
C MET A 1 -0.14 -10.59 -30.10
N SER A 2 -0.35 -9.59 -29.22
CA SER A 2 0.36 -9.56 -27.94
C SER A 2 -0.41 -10.45 -26.97
N GLN A 3 0.29 -11.40 -26.39
CA GLN A 3 -0.22 -12.24 -25.33
C GLN A 3 -0.46 -11.33 -24.10
N LEU A 4 -1.73 -11.10 -23.78
CA LEU A 4 -2.15 -10.33 -22.60
C LEU A 4 -1.63 -11.03 -21.35
N SER A 5 -0.74 -10.35 -20.61
CA SER A 5 -0.18 -10.86 -19.37
C SER A 5 -1.18 -10.61 -18.22
N PHE A 6 -1.80 -11.68 -17.73
CA PHE A 6 -2.81 -11.71 -16.67
C PHE A 6 -2.20 -11.51 -15.26
N PHE A 7 -1.51 -10.41 -15.00
CA PHE A 7 -0.99 -10.07 -13.65
C PHE A 7 -1.51 -8.73 -13.14
N SER A 8 -2.81 -8.46 -13.37
CA SER A 8 -3.49 -7.33 -12.74
C SER A 8 -3.95 -7.69 -11.33
N ALA A 9 -4.03 -6.70 -10.43
CA ALA A 9 -4.63 -6.84 -9.11
C ALA A 9 -6.03 -7.49 -9.13
N GLU A 10 -6.78 -7.30 -10.22
CA GLU A 10 -8.14 -7.80 -10.39
C GLU A 10 -8.20 -9.30 -10.72
N ALA A 11 -7.07 -9.92 -11.12
CA ALA A 11 -7.05 -11.32 -11.52
C ALA A 11 -6.99 -12.31 -10.34
N MET A 12 -6.69 -11.82 -9.13
CA MET A 12 -6.55 -12.65 -7.92
C MET A 12 -7.71 -12.38 -6.96
N PRO A 13 -8.22 -13.42 -6.26
CA PRO A 13 -9.23 -13.21 -5.23
C PRO A 13 -8.66 -12.32 -4.11
N PRO A 14 -9.48 -11.44 -3.52
CA PRO A 14 -9.12 -10.68 -2.33
C PRO A 14 -8.68 -11.58 -1.17
N ALA A 15 -7.67 -11.14 -0.43
CA ALA A 15 -7.15 -11.88 0.72
C ALA A 15 -6.69 -10.94 1.83
N ILE A 16 -6.74 -11.42 3.08
CA ILE A 16 -6.22 -10.69 4.25
C ILE A 16 -4.76 -10.26 4.04
N THR A 17 -3.96 -11.06 3.34
CA THR A 17 -2.56 -10.75 3.01
C THR A 17 -2.38 -9.52 2.10
N ASP A 18 -3.44 -9.03 1.47
CA ASP A 18 -3.38 -7.79 0.68
C ASP A 18 -3.08 -6.57 1.56
N LEU A 19 -3.49 -6.63 2.84
CA LEU A 19 -3.27 -5.57 3.82
C LEU A 19 -1.79 -5.34 4.16
N CYS A 20 -0.88 -6.22 3.73
CA CYS A 20 0.56 -5.93 3.68
C CYS A 20 0.87 -4.62 2.97
N GLY A 21 0.10 -4.24 1.94
CA GLY A 21 0.29 -2.95 1.26
C GLY A 21 0.10 -1.74 2.18
N LEU A 22 -0.78 -1.84 3.20
CA LEU A 22 -0.93 -0.80 4.21
C LEU A 22 0.30 -0.73 5.10
N LEU A 23 0.86 -1.89 5.48
CA LEU A 23 2.04 -2.00 6.33
C LEU A 23 3.34 -1.60 5.60
N ALA A 24 3.38 -1.73 4.27
CA ALA A 24 4.44 -1.16 3.43
C ALA A 24 4.41 0.38 3.40
N ALA A 25 3.25 0.98 3.67
CA ALA A 25 3.08 2.41 3.90
C ALA A 25 3.11 2.72 5.42
N THR A 26 2.37 3.76 5.83
CA THR A 26 2.25 4.22 7.21
C THR A 26 1.29 3.40 8.08
N GLY A 27 0.63 2.37 7.52
CA GLY A 27 -0.30 1.53 8.25
C GLY A 27 0.36 0.84 9.43
N GLN A 28 -0.36 0.73 10.54
CA GLN A 28 0.11 0.15 11.79
C GLN A 28 -0.66 -1.13 12.09
N VAL A 29 0.02 -2.07 12.75
CA VAL A 29 -0.61 -3.27 13.30
C VAL A 29 -0.47 -3.28 14.80
N VAL A 30 -1.58 -3.48 15.50
CA VAL A 30 -1.62 -3.60 16.96
C VAL A 30 -2.13 -4.97 17.32
N THR A 31 -1.46 -5.65 18.24
CA THR A 31 -1.88 -6.97 18.72
C THR A 31 -2.27 -6.93 20.18
N SER A 32 -3.37 -7.59 20.55
CA SER A 32 -3.82 -7.74 21.94
C SER A 32 -4.69 -8.99 22.07
N GLY A 33 -4.51 -9.75 23.16
CA GLY A 33 -5.33 -10.94 23.45
C GLY A 33 -5.36 -11.99 22.33
N GLY A 34 -4.23 -12.21 21.64
CA GLY A 34 -4.13 -13.13 20.50
C GLY A 34 -4.76 -12.63 19.19
N ARG A 35 -5.36 -11.43 19.20
CA ARG A 35 -5.96 -10.78 18.04
C ARG A 35 -5.05 -9.69 17.51
N ALA A 36 -5.27 -9.28 16.27
CA ALA A 36 -4.61 -8.15 15.66
C ALA A 36 -5.61 -7.24 14.96
N ARG A 37 -5.25 -5.96 14.87
CA ARG A 37 -5.96 -4.93 14.12
C ARG A 37 -4.96 -4.16 13.26
N ILE A 38 -5.33 -3.88 12.02
CA ILE A 38 -4.57 -2.98 11.14
C ILE A 38 -5.32 -1.67 11.01
N SER A 39 -4.58 -0.55 11.04
CA SER A 39 -5.14 0.79 10.88
C SER A 39 -4.21 1.70 10.10
N ILE A 40 -4.77 2.64 9.35
CA ILE A 40 -4.00 3.64 8.59
C ILE A 40 -4.72 4.99 8.56
N VAL A 41 -3.97 6.06 8.82
CA VAL A 41 -4.42 7.45 8.58
C VAL A 41 -4.02 7.83 7.16
N VAL A 42 -4.95 8.41 6.41
CA VAL A 42 -4.74 8.84 5.02
C VAL A 42 -5.11 10.33 4.85
N ASP A 43 -4.61 10.94 3.79
CA ASP A 43 -4.76 12.38 3.53
C ASP A 43 -6.11 12.75 2.89
N ALA A 44 -6.85 11.79 2.38
CA ALA A 44 -8.09 12.03 1.65
C ALA A 44 -9.17 10.98 1.95
N GLN A 45 -10.42 11.42 1.97
CA GLN A 45 -11.58 10.58 2.27
C GLN A 45 -11.77 9.45 1.23
N TRP A 46 -11.53 9.74 -0.06
CA TRP A 46 -11.65 8.74 -1.12
C TRP A 46 -10.68 7.56 -0.93
N ARG A 47 -9.47 7.81 -0.38
CA ARG A 47 -8.52 6.74 -0.03
C ARG A 47 -9.09 5.87 1.07
N ALA A 48 -9.70 6.49 2.08
CA ALA A 48 -10.28 5.78 3.19
C ALA A 48 -11.40 4.84 2.72
N GLU A 49 -12.26 5.32 1.83
CA GLU A 49 -13.33 4.55 1.19
C GLU A 49 -12.79 3.39 0.34
N ALA A 50 -11.82 3.65 -0.54
CA ALA A 50 -11.22 2.63 -1.38
C ALA A 50 -10.47 1.55 -0.58
N ILE A 51 -9.79 1.94 0.50
CA ILE A 51 -9.14 0.99 1.41
C ILE A 51 -10.20 0.18 2.18
N ALA A 52 -11.28 0.82 2.62
CA ALA A 52 -12.36 0.12 3.31
C ALA A 52 -13.04 -0.92 2.43
N GLU A 53 -13.26 -0.59 1.15
CA GLU A 53 -13.77 -1.55 0.17
C GLU A 53 -12.85 -2.76 0.04
N LEU A 54 -11.53 -2.56 -0.09
CA LEU A 54 -10.56 -3.66 -0.16
C LEU A 54 -10.49 -4.51 1.10
N ILE A 55 -10.65 -3.90 2.29
CA ILE A 55 -10.74 -4.64 3.56
C ILE A 55 -12.02 -5.50 3.58
N GLY A 56 -13.16 -4.93 3.19
CA GLY A 56 -14.43 -5.65 3.10
C GLY A 56 -14.38 -6.81 2.10
N GLN A 57 -13.76 -6.60 0.93
CA GLN A 57 -13.53 -7.64 -0.07
C GLN A 57 -12.67 -8.80 0.48
N ALA A 58 -11.72 -8.51 1.37
CA ALA A 58 -10.91 -9.52 2.07
C ALA A 58 -11.67 -10.25 3.20
N GLY A 59 -12.98 -9.98 3.37
CA GLY A 59 -13.85 -10.62 4.36
C GLY A 59 -13.70 -10.08 5.78
N LEU A 60 -13.16 -8.87 5.94
CA LEU A 60 -12.96 -8.25 7.24
C LEU A 60 -13.94 -7.10 7.48
N GLU A 61 -14.47 -7.04 8.69
CA GLU A 61 -15.19 -5.87 9.18
C GLU A 61 -14.25 -4.65 9.23
N VAL A 62 -14.77 -3.50 8.80
CA VAL A 62 -14.00 -2.26 8.64
C VAL A 62 -14.75 -1.05 9.15
N GLU A 63 -14.02 -0.11 9.72
CA GLU A 63 -14.54 1.16 10.19
C GLU A 63 -13.71 2.30 9.59
N ILE A 64 -14.41 3.32 9.07
CA ILE A 64 -13.83 4.62 8.74
C ILE A 64 -14.21 5.59 9.85
N THR A 65 -13.20 6.25 10.40
CA THR A 65 -13.34 7.26 11.46
C THR A 65 -12.37 8.41 11.19
N ARG A 66 -12.02 9.21 12.20
CA ARG A 66 -11.00 10.26 12.11
C ARG A 66 -9.91 10.06 13.16
N SER A 67 -8.69 10.49 12.83
CA SER A 67 -7.61 10.64 13.82
C SER A 67 -7.90 11.84 14.73
N ASP A 68 -7.09 12.00 15.78
CA ASP A 68 -7.20 13.13 16.70
C ASP A 68 -6.94 14.47 15.99
N GLU A 69 -6.12 14.46 14.93
CA GLU A 69 -5.86 15.59 14.04
C GLU A 69 -6.95 15.81 12.96
N GLY A 70 -8.00 14.99 12.97
CA GLY A 70 -9.14 15.11 12.07
C GLY A 70 -8.96 14.46 10.69
N SER A 71 -7.83 13.83 10.41
CA SER A 71 -7.59 13.13 9.14
C SER A 71 -8.39 11.82 9.06
N PRO A 72 -8.85 11.38 7.87
CA PRO A 72 -9.51 10.08 7.72
C PRO A 72 -8.65 8.92 8.22
N LEU A 73 -9.25 8.04 9.03
CA LEU A 73 -8.61 6.85 9.61
C LEU A 73 -9.43 5.62 9.24
N VAL A 74 -8.80 4.62 8.61
CA VAL A 74 -9.41 3.33 8.34
C VAL A 74 -8.83 2.29 9.28
N ARG A 75 -9.66 1.42 9.85
CA ARG A 75 -9.21 0.30 10.67
C ARG A 75 -10.06 -0.94 10.48
N THR A 76 -9.43 -2.09 10.53
CA THR A 76 -10.12 -3.38 10.62
C THR A 76 -10.74 -3.57 12.00
N ALA A 77 -11.67 -4.51 12.14
CA ALA A 77 -11.94 -5.11 13.44
C ALA A 77 -10.68 -5.82 14.00
N SER A 78 -10.67 -6.06 15.32
CA SER A 78 -9.62 -6.83 15.99
C SER A 78 -9.95 -8.32 15.94
N VAL A 79 -9.26 -9.08 15.07
CA VAL A 79 -9.58 -10.48 14.78
C VAL A 79 -8.36 -11.38 14.87
N VAL A 80 -8.59 -12.68 15.06
CA VAL A 80 -7.52 -13.69 15.15
C VAL A 80 -6.85 -13.94 13.80
N ASP A 81 -7.58 -13.81 12.69
CA ASP A 81 -7.08 -14.08 11.34
C ASP A 81 -6.00 -13.09 10.87
N LEU A 82 -5.91 -11.92 11.50
CA LEU A 82 -4.85 -10.94 11.26
C LEU A 82 -3.55 -11.27 12.01
N ARG A 83 -3.57 -12.21 12.96
CA ARG A 83 -2.40 -12.52 13.79
C ARG A 83 -1.21 -13.04 12.97
N PRO A 84 -1.38 -13.99 12.02
CA PRO A 84 -0.27 -14.43 11.19
C PRO A 84 0.36 -13.31 10.36
N LEU A 85 -0.44 -12.34 9.93
CA LEU A 85 0.04 -11.18 9.19
C LEU A 85 0.83 -10.23 10.09
N ALA A 86 0.33 -9.98 11.30
CA ALA A 86 1.00 -9.19 12.31
C ALA A 86 2.37 -9.78 12.67
N ASP A 87 2.43 -11.09 12.93
CA ASP A 87 3.66 -11.79 13.29
C ASP A 87 4.72 -11.73 12.17
N GLN A 88 4.31 -11.77 10.90
CA GLN A 88 5.22 -11.62 9.77
C GLN A 88 5.78 -10.20 9.61
N TRP A 89 4.99 -9.19 9.95
CA TRP A 89 5.31 -7.77 9.73
C TRP A 89 5.83 -7.04 10.96
N THR A 90 6.08 -7.77 12.05
CA THR A 90 6.62 -7.22 13.29
C THR A 90 7.84 -8.00 13.74
N ARG A 91 8.82 -7.28 14.30
CA ARG A 91 9.94 -7.87 15.03
C ARG A 91 9.93 -7.28 16.43
N GLY A 92 9.37 -8.02 17.38
CA GLY A 92 9.05 -7.45 18.70
C GLY A 92 7.98 -6.37 18.54
N ALA A 93 8.26 -5.16 19.03
CA ALA A 93 7.31 -4.04 18.98
C ALA A 93 7.43 -3.15 17.72
N VAL A 94 8.37 -3.44 16.81
CA VAL A 94 8.63 -2.59 15.64
C VAL A 94 8.15 -3.23 14.34
N LYS A 95 7.72 -2.40 13.40
CA LYS A 95 7.39 -2.79 12.03
C LYS A 95 8.64 -3.33 11.32
N ALA A 96 8.51 -4.47 10.66
CA ALA A 96 9.57 -5.11 9.88
C ALA A 96 9.00 -5.68 8.59
N VAL A 97 9.79 -5.68 7.52
CA VAL A 97 9.40 -6.29 6.25
C VAL A 97 9.76 -7.77 6.28
N PRO A 98 8.85 -8.70 5.93
CA PRO A 98 9.17 -10.11 5.87
C PRO A 98 10.32 -10.39 4.89
N SER A 99 11.23 -11.30 5.27
CA SER A 99 12.37 -11.66 4.42
C SER A 99 11.88 -12.20 3.07
N GLY A 100 12.46 -11.69 1.98
CA GLY A 100 12.12 -12.14 0.62
C GLY A 100 10.75 -11.69 0.12
N TRP A 101 9.97 -10.91 0.87
CA TRP A 101 8.64 -10.45 0.44
C TRP A 101 8.70 -9.75 -0.93
N VAL A 102 7.76 -10.11 -1.81
CA VAL A 102 7.57 -9.48 -3.13
C VAL A 102 6.08 -9.16 -3.23
N PRO A 103 5.69 -7.89 -3.43
CA PRO A 103 4.29 -7.52 -3.44
C PRO A 103 3.59 -8.08 -4.69
N SER A 104 2.41 -8.68 -4.48
CA SER A 104 1.46 -8.98 -5.56
C SER A 104 0.86 -7.69 -6.15
N GLY A 105 0.17 -7.78 -7.28
CA GLY A 105 -0.57 -6.64 -7.83
C GLY A 105 -1.58 -6.05 -6.85
N ARG A 106 -2.30 -6.90 -6.09
CA ARG A 106 -3.24 -6.48 -5.05
C ARG A 106 -2.55 -5.75 -3.89
N GLN A 107 -1.42 -6.28 -3.43
CA GLN A 107 -0.62 -5.63 -2.38
C GLN A 107 -0.02 -4.30 -2.84
N LEU A 108 0.42 -4.20 -4.11
CA LEU A 108 0.86 -2.93 -4.72
C LEU A 108 -0.30 -1.94 -4.84
N ARG A 109 -1.50 -2.39 -5.23
CA ARG A 109 -2.70 -1.53 -5.29
C ARG A 109 -3.04 -0.97 -3.92
N VAL A 110 -3.06 -1.80 -2.88
CA VAL A 110 -3.28 -1.36 -1.49
C VAL A 110 -2.24 -0.32 -1.07
N TRP A 111 -0.96 -0.52 -1.41
CA TRP A 111 0.10 0.46 -1.11
C TRP A 111 -0.07 1.79 -1.87
N ALA A 112 -0.46 1.73 -3.14
CA ALA A 112 -0.75 2.91 -3.95
C ALA A 112 -1.97 3.69 -3.42
N LEU A 113 -3.01 3.01 -2.95
CA LEU A 113 -4.15 3.66 -2.32
C LEU A 113 -3.78 4.29 -0.97
N ALA A 114 -2.94 3.61 -0.20
CA ALA A 114 -2.49 4.10 1.11
C ALA A 114 -1.68 5.40 1.04
N SER A 115 -0.82 5.55 0.03
CA SER A 115 0.20 6.62 0.03
C SER A 115 0.72 7.05 -1.35
N GLY A 116 0.17 6.48 -2.41
CA GLY A 116 0.61 6.71 -3.78
C GLY A 116 0.27 8.11 -4.26
N ARG A 117 1.22 8.79 -4.93
CA ARG A 117 1.03 10.14 -5.47
C ARG A 117 1.73 10.29 -6.82
N GLY A 118 1.06 10.95 -7.77
CA GLY A 118 1.68 11.41 -9.00
C GLY A 118 2.60 12.61 -8.77
N GLU A 119 3.66 12.70 -9.55
CA GLU A 119 4.54 13.86 -9.64
C GLU A 119 4.77 14.20 -11.13
N ALA A 120 5.10 15.46 -11.42
CA ALA A 120 5.36 15.96 -12.78
C ALA A 120 4.29 15.51 -13.79
N GLU A 121 3.03 15.86 -13.50
CA GLU A 121 1.91 15.65 -14.43
C GLU A 121 1.78 14.19 -14.91
N GLY A 122 2.12 13.22 -14.05
CA GLY A 122 1.99 11.80 -14.33
C GLY A 122 3.27 11.12 -14.83
N GLU A 123 4.35 11.86 -15.11
CA GLU A 123 5.63 11.29 -15.54
C GLU A 123 6.34 10.46 -14.46
N ARG A 124 5.92 10.62 -13.20
CA ARG A 124 6.47 9.93 -12.04
C ARG A 124 5.38 9.57 -11.07
N PHE A 125 5.57 8.46 -10.38
CA PHE A 125 4.70 8.03 -9.30
C PHE A 125 5.53 7.70 -8.06
N VAL A 126 5.06 8.05 -6.88
CA VAL A 126 5.75 7.76 -5.63
C VAL A 126 4.86 6.92 -4.74
N LEU A 127 5.39 5.78 -4.28
CA LEU A 127 4.82 5.03 -3.17
C LEU A 127 5.41 5.56 -1.86
N GLY A 128 4.58 6.04 -0.94
CA GLY A 128 5.05 6.57 0.34
C GLY A 128 5.55 5.46 1.28
N LEU A 129 6.54 5.81 2.10
CA LEU A 129 7.11 4.94 3.12
C LEU A 129 6.81 5.49 4.51
N ASP A 130 6.87 4.63 5.52
CA ASP A 130 6.68 5.04 6.91
C ASP A 130 7.89 5.84 7.43
N PRO A 131 7.76 7.14 7.77
CA PRO A 131 8.86 7.91 8.35
C PRO A 131 9.29 7.41 9.73
N HIS A 132 8.44 6.67 10.45
CA HIS A 132 8.72 6.12 11.78
C HIS A 132 9.31 4.71 11.74
N ALA A 133 9.47 4.11 10.55
CA ALA A 133 10.09 2.78 10.38
C ALA A 133 11.19 2.81 9.29
N PRO A 134 12.26 3.61 9.44
CA PRO A 134 13.31 3.76 8.42
C PRO A 134 14.00 2.45 8.03
N ASP A 135 14.09 1.49 8.95
CA ASP A 135 14.66 0.17 8.69
C ASP A 135 13.87 -0.64 7.64
N THR A 136 12.63 -0.25 7.34
CA THR A 136 11.82 -0.88 6.29
C THR A 136 12.10 -0.34 4.89
N HIS A 137 12.73 0.83 4.75
CA HIS A 137 12.82 1.54 3.47
C HIS A 137 13.64 0.77 2.42
N ALA A 138 14.84 0.31 2.79
CA ALA A 138 15.69 -0.46 1.88
C ALA A 138 15.09 -1.85 1.55
N PRO A 139 14.57 -2.63 2.51
CA PRO A 139 13.85 -3.87 2.19
C PRO A 139 12.64 -3.69 1.27
N LEU A 140 11.86 -2.61 1.44
CA LEU A 140 10.72 -2.28 0.57
C LEU A 140 11.17 -1.89 -0.84
N ALA A 141 12.26 -1.13 -0.97
CA ALA A 141 12.85 -0.82 -2.27
C ALA A 141 13.29 -2.10 -3.01
N GLN A 142 13.94 -3.02 -2.30
CA GLN A 142 14.36 -4.32 -2.86
C GLN A 142 13.17 -5.21 -3.23
N ALA A 143 12.10 -5.20 -2.44
CA ALA A 143 10.86 -5.92 -2.76
C ALA A 143 10.24 -5.44 -4.06
N LEU A 144 10.21 -4.12 -4.28
CA LEU A 144 9.72 -3.52 -5.51
C LEU A 144 10.61 -3.86 -6.72
N MET A 145 11.94 -3.87 -6.54
CA MET A 145 12.89 -4.32 -7.57
C MET A 145 12.63 -5.79 -7.96
N ARG A 146 12.38 -6.68 -6.98
CA ARG A 146 12.01 -8.08 -7.24
C ARG A 146 10.68 -8.22 -7.97
N ALA A 147 9.75 -7.28 -7.76
CA ALA A 147 8.49 -7.18 -8.52
C ALA A 147 8.68 -6.64 -9.96
N GLY A 148 9.93 -6.32 -10.37
CA GLY A 148 10.26 -5.83 -11.71
C GLY A 148 10.15 -4.32 -11.86
N ILE A 149 9.95 -3.57 -10.77
CA ILE A 149 9.83 -2.11 -10.78
C ILE A 149 11.03 -1.55 -10.01
N ALA A 150 12.00 -0.95 -10.69
CA ALA A 150 13.17 -0.38 -10.02
C ALA A 150 12.89 1.07 -9.55
N PRO A 151 12.74 1.35 -8.24
CA PRO A 151 12.51 2.70 -7.74
C PRO A 151 13.80 3.44 -7.44
N THR A 152 13.69 4.74 -7.27
CA THR A 152 14.66 5.58 -6.56
C THR A 152 14.11 5.87 -5.16
N LEU A 153 14.85 5.51 -4.11
CA LEU A 153 14.50 5.90 -2.74
C LEU A 153 14.71 7.41 -2.58
N ILE A 154 13.69 8.10 -2.08
CA ILE A 154 13.71 9.55 -1.86
C ILE A 154 13.57 9.83 -0.36
N GLY A 155 14.33 10.81 0.12
CA GLY A 155 14.45 11.10 1.56
C GLY A 155 13.28 11.91 2.13
N THR A 156 13.35 12.18 3.42
CA THR A 156 12.31 12.81 4.25
C THR A 156 12.08 14.31 3.99
N ARG A 157 12.85 14.95 3.11
CA ARG A 157 12.67 16.38 2.79
C ARG A 157 11.47 16.55 1.86
N GLY A 158 10.47 17.33 2.27
CA GLY A 158 9.23 17.55 1.52
C GLY A 158 8.12 16.58 1.96
N SER A 159 7.57 15.79 1.03
CA SER A 159 6.40 14.91 1.23
C SER A 159 6.70 13.59 1.96
N GLY A 160 7.76 13.54 2.77
CA GLY A 160 8.19 12.32 3.47
C GLY A 160 8.92 11.30 2.58
N PRO A 161 9.43 10.21 3.19
CA PRO A 161 10.19 9.19 2.47
C PRO A 161 9.30 8.43 1.48
N GLY A 162 9.88 7.97 0.38
CA GLY A 162 9.13 7.27 -0.65
C GLY A 162 9.98 6.54 -1.68
N LEU A 163 9.33 5.71 -2.49
CA LEU A 163 9.91 5.03 -3.64
C LEU A 163 9.39 5.68 -4.91
N ARG A 164 10.23 6.50 -5.54
CA ARG A 164 9.90 7.19 -6.79
C ARG A 164 10.13 6.27 -7.98
N ILE A 165 9.10 6.09 -8.78
CA ILE A 165 9.08 5.30 -9.99
C ILE A 165 9.02 6.28 -11.15
N SER A 166 9.94 6.13 -12.11
CA SER A 166 10.05 7.06 -13.24
C SER A 166 10.36 6.32 -14.53
N GLY A 167 9.89 6.86 -15.65
CA GLY A 167 10.11 6.30 -16.99
C GLY A 167 9.06 5.28 -17.41
N ARG A 168 8.64 5.39 -18.68
CA ARG A 168 7.49 4.69 -19.27
C ARG A 168 7.42 3.20 -18.96
N ARG A 169 8.51 2.44 -19.13
CA ARG A 169 8.50 0.98 -18.88
C ARG A 169 8.15 0.62 -17.43
N ARG A 170 8.69 1.36 -16.45
CA ARG A 170 8.46 1.08 -15.03
C ARG A 170 7.08 1.54 -14.58
N LEU A 171 6.61 2.66 -15.11
CA LEU A 171 5.24 3.12 -14.89
C LEU A 171 4.23 2.17 -15.52
N GLY A 172 4.46 1.70 -16.75
CA GLY A 172 3.60 0.72 -17.41
C GLY A 172 3.47 -0.55 -16.59
N ARG A 173 4.59 -1.06 -16.08
CA ARG A 173 4.58 -2.21 -15.17
C ARG A 173 3.80 -1.96 -13.88
N LEU A 174 3.91 -0.77 -13.30
CA LEU A 174 3.14 -0.39 -12.13
C LEU A 174 1.64 -0.36 -12.44
N VAL A 175 1.24 0.31 -13.51
CA VAL A 175 -0.16 0.44 -13.96
C VAL A 175 -0.76 -0.94 -14.25
N GLU A 176 -0.03 -1.80 -14.98
CA GLU A 176 -0.43 -3.20 -15.20
C GLU A 176 -0.66 -3.95 -13.89
N SER A 177 0.16 -3.68 -12.86
CA SER A 177 0.09 -4.39 -11.58
C SER A 177 -1.05 -3.88 -10.70
N ILE A 178 -1.26 -2.57 -10.62
CA ILE A 178 -2.21 -1.95 -9.68
C ILE A 178 -3.61 -1.77 -10.25
N GLY A 179 -3.78 -1.81 -11.58
CA GLY A 179 -5.05 -1.65 -12.26
C GLY A 179 -5.55 -0.21 -12.35
N GLU A 180 -6.79 -0.05 -12.79
CA GLU A 180 -7.42 1.25 -13.02
C GLU A 180 -7.62 2.05 -11.73
N ALA A 181 -7.71 3.37 -11.86
CA ALA A 181 -7.97 4.23 -10.72
C ALA A 181 -9.34 3.91 -10.07
N PRO A 182 -9.49 4.04 -8.74
CA PRO A 182 -10.82 4.02 -8.13
C PRO A 182 -11.73 5.09 -8.74
N GLY A 183 -13.03 4.81 -8.87
CA GLY A 183 -13.98 5.72 -9.52
C GLY A 183 -14.20 7.06 -8.81
N ASN A 184 -13.79 7.18 -7.54
CA ASN A 184 -13.86 8.39 -6.72
C ASN A 184 -12.49 9.09 -6.55
N VAL A 185 -11.46 8.70 -7.32
CA VAL A 185 -10.13 9.32 -7.19
C VAL A 185 -10.21 10.81 -7.52
N ASP A 186 -9.56 11.65 -6.70
CA ASP A 186 -9.34 13.04 -7.07
C ASP A 186 -8.34 13.08 -8.24
N ASP A 187 -8.69 13.75 -9.34
CA ASP A 187 -7.83 13.95 -10.52
C ASP A 187 -6.42 14.46 -10.12
N ARG A 188 -6.32 15.23 -9.03
CA ARG A 188 -5.07 15.79 -8.50
C ARG A 188 -4.15 14.76 -7.85
N THR A 189 -4.66 13.57 -7.53
CA THR A 189 -3.87 12.50 -6.91
C THR A 189 -2.81 11.96 -7.86
N GLY A 190 -3.07 12.06 -9.17
CA GLY A 190 -2.16 11.58 -10.21
C GLY A 190 -1.98 10.07 -10.16
N TRP A 191 -3.10 9.31 -10.14
CA TRP A 191 -3.05 7.86 -10.36
C TRP A 191 -2.26 7.58 -11.65
N PRO A 192 -1.31 6.62 -11.63
CA PRO A 192 -0.41 6.48 -12.76
C PRO A 192 -1.20 5.98 -13.97
N HIS A 193 -0.89 6.55 -15.12
CA HIS A 193 -1.38 6.18 -16.44
C HIS A 193 -0.19 6.20 -17.41
N VAL A 194 -0.27 5.46 -18.52
CA VAL A 194 0.78 5.39 -19.54
C VAL A 194 0.21 5.64 -20.92
#